data_AF-A0AAV5IC53-F1
#
_entry.id   AF-A0AAV5IC53-F1
#
_cell.length_a   1.000
_cell.length_b   1.000
_cell.length_c   1.000
_cell.angle_alpha   90.00
_cell.angle_beta   90.00
_cell.angle_gamma   90.00
#
_symmetry.space_group_name_H-M   'P 1'
#
loop_
_entity.id
_entity.type
_entity.pdbx_description
1 polymer ?
#
loop_
_entity_poly.entity_id
_entity_poly.type
_entity_poly.pdbx_seq_one_letter_code
_entity_poly.pdbx_strand_id
1 'polypeptide(L)' 'MGGGNGQKAKMAREKNLEKQKAAKGSQLDSNKKAMTIQCKVCMQTFMCTTSEVKCKEHAEAKHPKSDLYTCFPHLKK' A
#
# COMPACT_ATOMS: atom_id res chain seq x y z
N MET A 1 32.47 25.00 -1.44
CA MET A 1 32.51 23.93 -2.45
C MET A 1 31.09 23.68 -2.97
N GLY A 2 30.66 24.42 -4.00
CA GLY A 2 29.34 24.29 -4.61
C GLY A 2 29.38 23.33 -5.79
N GLY A 3 29.07 22.05 -5.56
CA GLY A 3 28.94 21.08 -6.64
C GLY A 3 27.78 21.45 -7.56
N GLY A 4 28.06 21.61 -8.86
CA GLY A 4 27.07 22.00 -9.86
C GLY A 4 25.92 20.98 -10.02
N ASN A 5 24.85 21.38 -10.71
CA ASN A 5 23.61 20.61 -10.84
C ASN A 5 23.81 19.15 -11.26
N GLY A 6 24.79 18.85 -12.12
CA GLY A 6 25.11 17.47 -12.52
C GLY A 6 25.63 16.60 -11.37
N GLN A 7 26.47 17.14 -10.50
CA GLN A 7 27.02 16.42 -9.34
C GLN A 7 25.94 16.20 -8.27
N LYS A 8 25.06 17.20 -8.06
CA LYS A 8 23.89 17.06 -7.19
C LYS A 8 22.92 16.01 -7.73
N ALA A 9 22.67 15.99 -9.04
CA ALA A 9 21.80 14.99 -9.67
C ALA A 9 22.38 13.57 -9.56
N LYS A 10 23.69 13.41 -9.75
CA LYS A 10 24.36 12.12 -9.61
C LYS A 10 24.30 11.61 -8.16
N MET A 11 24.62 12.47 -7.18
CA MET A 11 24.47 12.14 -5.75
C MET A 11 23.02 11.82 -5.37
N ALA A 12 22.04 12.55 -5.91
CA ALA A 12 20.63 12.27 -5.65
C ALA A 12 20.20 10.90 -6.20
N ARG A 13 20.66 10.57 -7.42
CA ARG A 13 20.43 9.24 -8.02
C ARG A 13 21.12 8.14 -7.24
N GLU A 14 22.38 8.32 -6.84
CA GLU A 14 23.13 7.36 -6.01
C GLU A 14 22.45 7.14 -4.66
N LYS A 15 22.08 8.21 -3.93
CA LYS A 15 21.32 8.07 -2.67
C LYS A 15 19.97 7.40 -2.84
N ASN A 16 19.26 7.65 -3.94
CA ASN A 16 17.97 6.99 -4.21
C ASN A 16 18.15 5.50 -4.51
N LEU A 17 19.21 5.13 -5.24
CA LEU A 17 19.55 3.73 -5.50
C LEU A 17 20.01 3.03 -4.21
N GLU A 18 20.77 3.69 -3.34
CA GLU A 18 21.17 3.16 -2.03
C GLU A 18 19.98 2.96 -1.09
N LYS A 19 19.00 3.88 -1.08
CA LYS A 19 17.73 3.69 -0.35
C LYS A 19 16.88 2.55 -0.91
N GLN A 20 16.99 2.28 -2.21
CA GLN A 20 16.30 1.18 -2.87
C GLN A 20 17.07 -0.16 -2.82
N LYS A 21 18.35 -0.16 -2.44
CA LYS A 21 19.08 -1.40 -2.18
C LYS A 21 18.44 -2.05 -0.95
N ALA A 22 17.81 -3.20 -1.20
CA ALA A 22 17.03 -3.93 -0.22
C ALA A 22 17.81 -4.15 1.07
N ALA A 23 17.30 -3.61 2.19
CA ALA A 23 17.67 -4.09 3.50
C ALA A 23 17.41 -5.60 3.53
N LYS A 24 18.42 -6.40 3.95
CA LYS A 24 18.31 -7.86 4.06
C LYS A 24 17.02 -8.23 4.80
N GLY A 25 16.09 -8.88 4.10
CA GLY A 25 14.76 -9.22 4.60
C GLY A 25 13.76 -8.09 4.38
N SER A 26 13.15 -8.02 3.20
CA SER A 26 12.22 -6.95 2.85
C SER A 26 10.88 -7.13 3.57
N GLN A 27 10.79 -6.67 4.82
CA GLN A 27 9.53 -6.48 5.54
C GLN A 27 8.54 -5.69 4.65
N LEU A 28 9.05 -4.71 3.90
CA LEU A 28 8.26 -3.88 2.99
C LEU A 28 7.69 -4.67 1.80
N ASP A 29 8.44 -5.62 1.23
CA ASP A 29 7.93 -6.48 0.15
C ASP A 29 6.92 -7.48 0.68
N SER A 30 7.17 -8.09 1.83
CA SER A 30 6.21 -8.95 2.53
C SER A 30 4.93 -8.19 2.87
N ASN A 31 5.04 -6.91 3.29
CA ASN A 31 3.88 -6.08 3.61
C ASN A 31 3.07 -5.74 2.35
N LYS A 32 3.73 -5.43 1.23
CA LYS A 32 3.07 -5.24 -0.08
C LYS A 32 2.36 -6.51 -0.55
N LYS A 33 3.02 -7.67 -0.45
CA LYS A 33 2.43 -8.97 -0.81
C LYS A 33 1.24 -9.33 0.07
N ALA A 34 1.27 -8.91 1.32
CA ALA A 34 0.16 -9.13 2.23
C ALA A 34 -1.00 -8.16 2.00
N MET A 35 -0.92 -7.14 1.11
CA MET A 35 -2.08 -6.32 0.73
C MET A 35 -2.97 -7.04 -0.29
N THR A 36 -3.62 -8.13 0.10
CA THR A 36 -4.42 -8.99 -0.78
C THR A 36 -5.90 -8.65 -0.80
N ILE A 37 -6.41 -7.96 0.23
CA ILE A 37 -7.83 -7.61 0.32
C ILE A 37 -8.05 -6.31 -0.44
N GLN A 38 -8.95 -6.28 -1.42
CA GLN A 38 -9.22 -5.09 -2.23
C GLN A 38 -10.71 -4.73 -2.15
N CYS A 39 -11.01 -3.46 -1.84
CA CYS A 39 -12.36 -2.95 -1.98
C CYS A 39 -12.70 -2.80 -3.48
N LYS A 40 -13.79 -3.43 -3.93
CA LYS A 40 -14.21 -3.38 -5.34
C LYS A 40 -14.83 -2.05 -5.75
N VAL A 41 -15.25 -1.22 -4.80
CA VAL A 41 -15.88 0.08 -5.09
C VAL A 41 -14.84 1.18 -5.27
N CYS A 42 -13.86 1.29 -4.37
CA CYS A 42 -12.82 2.34 -4.44
C CYS A 42 -11.43 1.85 -4.81
N MET A 43 -11.25 0.55 -5.04
CA MET A 43 -9.97 -0.08 -5.37
C MET A 43 -8.87 0.05 -4.29
N GLN A 44 -9.21 0.51 -3.09
CA GLN A 44 -8.28 0.55 -1.96
C GLN A 44 -7.87 -0.87 -1.55
N THR A 45 -6.57 -1.05 -1.35
CA THR A 45 -5.97 -2.30 -0.90
C THR A 45 -5.75 -2.29 0.60
N PHE A 46 -6.07 -3.40 1.24
CA PHE A 46 -5.97 -3.65 2.66
C PHE A 46 -5.09 -4.87 2.90
N MET A 47 -4.45 -4.89 4.07
CA MET A 47 -3.65 -6.03 4.51
C MET A 47 -4.52 -7.29 4.66
N CYS A 48 -4.00 -8.47 4.36
CA CYS A 48 -4.68 -9.76 4.46
C CYS A 48 -5.06 -10.10 5.91
N THR A 49 -4.36 -9.49 6.87
CA THR A 49 -4.64 -9.59 8.30
C THR A 49 -5.68 -8.57 8.77
N THR A 50 -6.25 -7.77 7.86
CA THR A 50 -7.32 -6.82 8.19
C THR A 50 -8.56 -7.61 8.60
N SER A 51 -8.98 -7.43 9.84
CA SER A 51 -10.20 -8.04 10.38
C SER A 51 -11.44 -7.49 9.67
N GLU A 52 -12.51 -8.29 9.62
CA GLU A 52 -13.80 -7.91 9.03
C GLU A 52 -14.35 -6.59 9.56
N VAL A 53 -14.10 -6.29 10.84
CA VAL A 53 -14.50 -5.02 11.49
C VAL A 53 -13.96 -3.81 10.73
N LYS A 54 -12.68 -3.82 10.33
CA LYS A 54 -12.07 -2.70 9.61
C LYS A 54 -12.58 -2.58 8.18
N CYS A 55 -12.89 -3.70 7.53
CA CYS A 55 -13.54 -3.71 6.22
C CYS A 55 -14.97 -3.14 6.32
N LYS A 56 -15.67 -3.43 7.40
CA LYS A 56 -16.99 -2.87 7.70
C LYS A 56 -16.95 -1.37 7.96
N GLU A 57 -16.03 -0.91 8.80
CA GLU A 57 -15.82 0.52 9.03
C GLU A 57 -15.49 1.26 7.74
N HIS A 58 -14.68 0.66 6.85
CA HIS A 58 -14.41 1.23 5.53
C HIS A 58 -15.68 1.34 4.68
N ALA A 59 -16.47 0.27 4.60
CA ALA A 59 -17.71 0.26 3.83
C ALA A 59 -18.70 1.30 4.39
N GLU A 60 -18.92 1.34 5.70
CA GLU A 60 -19.85 2.29 6.34
C GLU A 60 -19.41 3.76 6.18
N ALA A 61 -18.11 4.05 6.30
CA ALA A 61 -17.60 5.43 6.21
C ALA A 61 -17.42 5.94 4.77
N LYS A 62 -17.04 5.08 3.83
CA LYS A 62 -16.72 5.48 2.44
C LYS A 62 -17.81 5.12 1.44
N HIS A 63 -18.58 4.09 1.72
CA HIS A 63 -19.59 3.54 0.84
C HIS A 63 -20.92 3.33 1.57
N PRO A 64 -21.49 4.37 2.21
CA PRO A 64 -22.70 4.23 3.05
C PRO A 64 -23.95 3.76 2.29
N LYS A 65 -23.91 3.78 0.94
CA LYS A 65 -24.98 3.29 0.06
C LYS A 65 -24.71 1.90 -0.51
N SER A 66 -23.53 1.33 -0.26
CA SER A 66 -23.12 0.03 -0.77
C SER A 66 -22.98 -0.94 0.38
N ASP A 67 -23.43 -2.17 0.17
CA ASP A 67 -23.32 -3.20 1.18
C ASP A 67 -21.85 -3.65 1.38
N LEU A 68 -21.53 -4.17 2.57
CA LEU A 68 -20.21 -4.73 2.89
C LEU A 68 -19.75 -5.71 1.81
N TYR A 69 -20.64 -6.60 1.36
CA TYR A 69 -20.32 -7.63 0.37
C TYR A 69 -20.15 -7.07 -1.04
N THR A 70 -20.65 -5.86 -1.29
CA THR A 70 -20.39 -5.13 -2.55
C THR A 70 -18.97 -4.56 -2.54
N CYS A 71 -18.52 -4.05 -1.38
CA CYS A 71 -17.16 -3.56 -1.20
C CYS A 71 -16.15 -4.71 -1.15
N PHE A 72 -16.45 -5.77 -0.40
CA PHE A 72 -15.58 -6.91 -0.17
C PHE A 72 -16.33 -8.22 -0.45
N PRO A 73 -16.47 -8.63 -1.72
CA PRO A 73 -17.19 -9.85 -2.08
C PRO A 73 -16.53 -11.12 -1.51
N HIS A 74 -15.23 -11.07 -1.20
CA HIS A 74 -14.50 -12.16 -0.56
C HIS A 74 -14.94 -12.45 0.90
N LEU A 75 -15.73 -11.57 1.52
CA LEU A 75 -16.29 -11.78 2.86
C LEU A 75 -17.62 -12.53 2.84
N LYS A 76 -18.24 -12.72 1.67
CA LYS A 76 -19.48 -13.47 1.54
C LYS A 76 -19.15 -14.97 1.54
N LYS A 77 -19.53 -15.67 2.61
CA LYS A 77 -19.53 -17.14 2.66
C LYS A 77 -20.52 -17.74 1.67
#